data_AF-A0A6P0YH19-F1
#
_entry.id   AF-A0A6P0YH19-F1
#
_cell.length_a   1.000
_cell.length_b   1.000
_cell.length_c   1.000
_cell.angle_alpha   90.00
_cell.angle_beta   90.00
_cell.angle_gamma   90.00
#
_symmetry.space_group_name_H-M   'P 1'
#
loop_
_entity.id
_entity.type
_entity.pdbx_description
1 polymer ?
#
loop_
_entity_poly.entity_id
_entity_poly.type
_entity_poly.pdbx_seq_one_letter_code
_entity_poly.pdbx_strand_id
1 'polypeptide(L)'
;GYSYYEANRDLLKAIAIDNGNGPVKPSLETVRDGEYQPLARRIFIYVNAKATERPEVKEFVEFYLKNAPQLVKEVNSVPLSEREYQRVMERFKNRVIGSGS
;
A
#
# COMPACT_ATOMS: atom_id res chain seq x y z
N GLY A 1 1.39 -12.44 4.19
CA GLY A 1 1.06 -13.47 3.19
C GLY A 1 2.23 -13.66 2.24
N TYR A 2 2.37 -12.80 1.24
CA TYR A 2 3.45 -12.87 0.26
C TYR A 2 4.86 -12.73 0.85
N SER A 3 5.11 -11.75 1.72
CA SER A 3 6.46 -11.52 2.28
C SER A 3 6.97 -12.69 3.14
N TYR A 4 6.05 -13.41 3.79
CA TYR A 4 6.37 -14.64 4.51
C TYR A 4 6.70 -15.78 3.53
N TYR A 5 5.92 -15.92 2.45
CA TYR A 5 6.25 -16.84 1.36
C TYR A 5 7.60 -16.50 0.73
N GLU A 6 7.88 -15.22 0.46
CA GLU A 6 9.13 -14.75 -0.14
C GLU A 6 10.34 -15.09 0.74
N ALA A 7 10.25 -14.84 2.05
CA ALA A 7 11.31 -15.17 3.00
C ALA A 7 11.53 -16.70 3.17
N ASN A 8 10.59 -17.54 2.72
CA ASN A 8 10.61 -18.99 2.94
C ASN A 8 10.33 -19.78 1.64
N ARG A 9 10.67 -19.24 0.46
CA ARG A 9 10.33 -19.88 -0.84
C ARG A 9 10.90 -21.30 -0.98
N ASP A 10 12.00 -21.58 -0.31
CA ASP A 10 12.65 -22.91 -0.34
C ASP A 10 11.94 -23.92 0.57
N LEU A 11 11.14 -23.46 1.54
CA LEU A 11 10.41 -24.29 2.50
C LEU A 11 8.91 -24.35 2.21
N LEU A 12 8.38 -23.41 1.42
CA LEU A 12 6.95 -23.23 1.20
C LEU A 12 6.59 -23.31 -0.29
N LYS A 13 5.61 -24.14 -0.61
CA LYS A 13 5.02 -24.19 -1.95
C LYS A 13 3.90 -23.16 -2.08
N ALA A 14 4.03 -22.22 -3.02
CA ALA A 14 2.97 -21.27 -3.34
C ALA A 14 1.76 -21.98 -3.97
N ILE A 15 0.58 -21.75 -3.40
CA ILE A 15 -0.71 -22.14 -3.95
C ILE A 15 -1.42 -20.91 -4.51
N ALA A 16 -2.14 -21.10 -5.62
CA ALA A 16 -3.00 -20.06 -6.16
C ALA A 16 -4.26 -19.92 -5.29
N ILE A 17 -4.76 -18.70 -5.14
CA ILE A 17 -5.98 -18.40 -4.38
C ILE A 17 -7.02 -17.88 -5.36
N ASP A 18 -8.23 -18.44 -5.29
CA ASP A 18 -9.39 -17.97 -6.05
C ASP A 18 -10.29 -17.15 -5.12
N ASN A 19 -10.66 -15.95 -5.58
CA ASN A 19 -11.58 -15.04 -4.89
C ASN A 19 -12.77 -14.65 -5.80
N GLY A 20 -13.19 -15.56 -6.68
CA GLY A 20 -14.35 -15.39 -7.55
C GLY A 20 -14.03 -14.98 -9.00
N ASN A 21 -12.76 -14.73 -9.31
CA ASN A 21 -12.28 -14.37 -10.66
C ASN A 21 -11.25 -15.39 -11.21
N GLY A 22 -11.18 -16.57 -10.60
CA GLY A 22 -10.22 -17.60 -10.94
C GLY A 22 -8.94 -17.52 -10.09
N PRO A 23 -8.10 -18.56 -10.16
CA PRO A 23 -6.94 -18.71 -9.28
C PRO A 23 -5.79 -17.77 -9.64
N VAL A 24 -5.39 -16.91 -8.69
CA VAL A 24 -4.24 -16.00 -8.81
C VAL A 24 -3.08 -16.52 -7.98
N LYS A 25 -1.88 -16.59 -8.58
CA LYS A 25 -0.65 -16.98 -7.87
C LYS A 25 -0.03 -15.79 -7.12
N PRO A 26 0.62 -16.03 -5.97
CA PRO A 26 1.36 -14.98 -5.27
C PRO A 26 2.57 -14.52 -6.08
N SER A 27 2.63 -13.24 -6.41
CA SER A 27 3.82 -12.54 -6.93
C SER A 27 3.86 -11.11 -6.39
N LEU A 28 5.00 -10.42 -6.50
CA LEU A 28 5.09 -9.01 -6.13
C LEU A 28 4.07 -8.17 -6.92
N GLU A 29 3.91 -8.49 -8.20
CA GLU A 29 2.97 -7.83 -9.12
C GLU A 29 1.51 -8.06 -8.71
N THR A 30 1.10 -9.32 -8.50
CA THR A 30 -0.31 -9.62 -8.13
C THR A 30 -0.67 -9.08 -6.74
N VAL A 31 0.32 -8.92 -5.84
CA VAL A 31 0.12 -8.26 -4.54
C VAL A 31 0.04 -6.75 -4.67
N ARG A 32 0.94 -6.14 -5.43
CA ARG A 32 0.95 -4.68 -5.65
C ARG A 32 -0.31 -4.22 -6.36
N ASP A 33 -0.73 -4.97 -7.36
CA ASP A 33 -1.88 -4.62 -8.21
C ASP A 33 -3.22 -5.00 -7.54
N GLY A 34 -3.15 -5.68 -6.39
CA GLY A 34 -4.30 -6.03 -5.57
C GLY A 34 -5.12 -7.21 -6.09
N GLU A 35 -4.57 -8.00 -7.00
CA GLU A 35 -5.20 -9.18 -7.62
C GLU A 35 -5.13 -10.41 -6.73
N TYR A 36 -4.12 -10.50 -5.85
CA TYR A 36 -3.96 -11.60 -4.90
C TYR A 36 -4.87 -11.43 -3.66
N GLN A 37 -6.17 -11.24 -3.88
CA GLN A 37 -7.16 -11.11 -2.83
C GLN A 37 -7.49 -12.47 -2.16
N PRO A 38 -7.83 -12.48 -0.86
CA PRO A 38 -7.89 -11.34 0.08
C PRO A 38 -6.55 -11.01 0.76
N LEU A 39 -5.42 -11.53 0.23
CA LEU A 39 -4.10 -11.45 0.86
C LEU A 39 -3.27 -10.22 0.44
N ALA A 40 -3.79 -9.40 -0.47
CA ALA A 40 -3.22 -8.14 -0.96
C ALA A 40 -4.09 -6.95 -0.52
N ARG A 41 -4.06 -6.61 0.77
CA ARG A 41 -4.87 -5.51 1.34
C ARG A 41 -4.10 -4.20 1.33
N ARG A 42 -4.74 -3.14 0.83
CA ARG A 42 -4.23 -1.76 0.91
C ARG A 42 -4.33 -1.24 2.34
N ILE A 43 -3.28 -0.58 2.81
CA ILE A 43 -3.24 0.11 4.10
C ILE A 43 -3.50 1.59 3.85
N PHE A 44 -4.42 2.16 4.64
CA PHE A 44 -4.79 3.57 4.54
C PHE A 44 -4.46 4.29 5.85
N ILE A 45 -3.97 5.53 5.73
CA ILE A 45 -3.97 6.48 6.84
C ILE A 45 -5.15 7.44 6.66
N TYR A 46 -5.85 7.76 7.75
CA TYR A 46 -6.96 8.69 7.74
C TYR A 46 -6.54 9.99 8.40
N VAL A 47 -6.58 11.07 7.62
CA VAL A 47 -6.21 12.40 8.09
C VAL A 47 -7.44 13.29 8.07
N ASN A 48 -7.76 13.92 9.19
CA ASN A 48 -8.82 14.91 9.23
C ASN A 48 -8.43 16.12 8.37
N ALA A 49 -9.24 16.47 7.37
CA ALA A 49 -8.92 17.56 6.43
C ALA A 49 -8.69 18.90 7.13
N LYS A 50 -9.52 19.27 8.11
CA LYS A 50 -9.36 20.51 8.89
C LYS A 50 -8.06 20.50 9.69
N ALA A 51 -7.65 19.36 10.24
CA ALA A 51 -6.39 19.26 10.97
C ALA A 51 -5.16 19.56 10.10
N THR A 52 -5.24 19.38 8.77
CA THR A 52 -4.14 19.70 7.84
C THR A 52 -3.94 21.19 7.59
N GLU A 53 -4.82 22.05 8.11
CA GLU A 53 -4.61 23.50 8.13
C GLU A 53 -3.47 23.89 9.09
N ARG A 54 -3.19 23.04 10.10
CA ARG A 54 -2.06 23.22 10.99
C ARG A 54 -0.77 22.80 10.29
N PRO A 55 0.27 23.66 10.22
CA PRO A 55 1.52 23.37 9.52
C PRO A 55 2.17 22.06 9.96
N GLU A 56 2.17 21.77 11.26
CA GLU A 56 2.81 20.56 11.80
C GLU A 56 2.12 19.26 11.34
N VAL A 57 0.81 19.27 11.17
CA VAL A 57 0.06 18.11 10.66
C VAL A 57 0.34 17.93 9.17
N LYS A 58 0.36 19.04 8.42
CA LYS A 58 0.67 19.01 7.00
C LYS A 58 2.07 18.44 6.75
N GLU A 59 3.07 18.97 7.44
CA GLU A 59 4.46 18.53 7.32
C GLU A 59 4.62 17.06 7.70
N PHE A 60 3.95 16.61 8.76
CA PHE A 60 3.97 15.20 9.15
C PHE A 60 3.44 14.27 8.05
N VAL A 61 2.31 14.63 7.43
CA VAL A 61 1.72 13.80 6.36
C VAL A 61 2.59 13.80 5.10
N GLU A 62 3.16 14.94 4.72
CA GLU A 62 4.09 15.03 3.58
C GLU A 62 5.37 14.20 3.85
N PHE A 63 5.92 14.30 5.06
CA PHE A 63 7.04 13.49 5.50
C PHE A 63 6.71 12.00 5.46
N TYR A 64 5.57 11.59 6.00
CA TYR A 64 5.12 10.20 5.98
C TYR A 64 5.05 9.66 4.54
N LEU A 65 4.38 10.38 3.63
CA LEU A 65 4.23 9.95 2.23
C LEU A 65 5.57 9.87 1.49
N LYS A 66 6.51 10.79 1.78
CA LYS A 66 7.85 10.80 1.18
C LYS A 66 8.69 9.59 1.62
N ASN A 67 8.54 9.15 2.86
CA ASN A 67 9.34 8.06 3.45
C ASN A 67 8.64 6.70 3.41
N ALA A 68 7.33 6.66 3.16
CA ALA A 68 6.53 5.44 3.11
C ALA A 68 7.13 4.33 2.24
N PRO A 69 7.70 4.57 1.03
CA PRO A 69 8.30 3.50 0.23
C PRO A 69 9.44 2.74 0.91
N GLN A 70 10.18 3.39 1.82
CA GLN A 70 11.25 2.77 2.60
C GLN A 70 10.69 2.09 3.85
N LEU A 71 9.86 2.81 4.61
CA LEU A 71 9.28 2.32 5.87
C LEU A 71 8.47 1.02 5.69
N VAL A 72 7.70 0.91 4.62
CA VAL A 72 6.89 -0.31 4.36
C VAL A 72 7.77 -1.53 4.10
N LYS A 73 8.97 -1.36 3.54
CA LYS A 73 9.89 -2.48 3.30
C LYS A 73 10.48 -3.01 4.61
N GLU A 74 10.78 -2.12 5.56
CA GLU A 74 11.30 -2.50 6.89
C GLU A 74 10.31 -3.38 7.67
N VAL A 75 9.01 -3.18 7.46
CA VAL A 75 7.94 -3.99 8.05
C VAL A 75 7.44 -5.11 7.14
N ASN A 76 8.24 -5.51 6.15
CA ASN A 76 7.93 -6.59 5.19
C ASN A 76 6.60 -6.38 4.45
N SER A 77 6.22 -5.14 4.16
CA SER A 77 5.06 -4.79 3.34
C SER A 77 5.48 -4.40 1.92
N VAL A 78 4.62 -4.66 0.94
CA VAL A 78 4.87 -4.31 -0.45
C VAL A 78 4.55 -2.82 -0.66
N PRO A 79 5.50 -1.98 -1.11
CA PRO A 79 5.24 -0.57 -1.39
C PRO A 79 4.31 -0.41 -2.58
N LEU A 80 3.57 0.70 -2.62
CA LEU A 80 2.88 1.15 -3.82
C LEU A 80 3.90 1.52 -4.91
N SER A 81 3.42 1.66 -6.16
CA SER A 81 4.26 2.22 -7.21
C SER A 81 4.59 3.70 -6.95
N GLU A 82 5.73 4.18 -7.47
CA GLU A 82 6.11 5.60 -7.38
C GLU A 82 4.99 6.52 -7.89
N ARG A 83 4.35 6.15 -8.99
CA ARG A 83 3.23 6.90 -9.59
C ARG A 83 2.05 7.04 -8.64
N GLU A 84 1.76 6.01 -7.84
CA GLU A 84 0.68 6.05 -6.85
C GLU A 84 1.04 6.96 -5.67
N TYR A 85 2.28 6.91 -5.17
CA TYR A 85 2.73 7.84 -4.14
C TYR A 85 2.66 9.29 -4.61
N GLN A 86 3.10 9.57 -5.84
CA GLN A 86 2.98 10.91 -6.44
C GLN A 86 1.52 11.35 -6.54
N ARG A 87 0.63 10.47 -7.02
CA ARG A 87 -0.82 10.76 -7.08
C ARG A 87 -1.41 11.06 -5.70
N VAL A 88 -1.03 10.31 -4.66
CA VAL A 88 -1.50 10.55 -3.29
C VAL A 88 -0.99 11.89 -2.75
N MET A 89 0.28 12.21 -3.00
CA MET A 89 0.90 13.48 -2.63
C MET A 89 0.21 14.68 -3.32
N GLU A 90 -0.05 14.58 -4.62
CA GLU A 90 -0.77 15.62 -5.38
C GLU A 90 -2.19 15.82 -4.84
N ARG A 91 -2.93 14.74 -4.58
CA ARG A 91 -4.26 14.82 -3.98
C ARG A 91 -4.23 15.49 -2.60
N PHE A 92 -3.25 15.14 -1.77
CA PHE A 92 -3.07 15.75 -0.46
C PHE A 92 -2.80 17.26 -0.58
N LYS A 93 -1.85 17.66 -1.45
CA LYS A 93 -1.52 19.08 -1.70
C LYS A 93 -2.71 19.87 -2.24
N ASN A 94 -3.51 19.25 -3.10
CA ASN A 94 -4.73 19.84 -3.67
C ASN A 94 -5.94 19.76 -2.73
N ARG A 95 -5.77 19.28 -1.49
CA ARG A 95 -6.83 19.11 -0.47
C ARG A 95 -8.04 18.34 -0.99
N VAL A 96 -7.80 17.37 -1.87
CA VAL A 96 -8.86 16.50 -2.39
C VAL A 96 -9.35 15.61 -1.26
N ILE A 97 -10.52 15.92 -0.72
CA ILE A 97 -11.16 15.15 0.33
C ILE A 97 -11.81 13.89 -0.26
N GLY A 98 -11.63 12.76 0.42
CA GLY A 98 -12.29 11.50 0.08
C GLY A 98 -11.72 10.77 -1.15
N SER A 99 -11.61 9.46 -1.00
CA SER A 99 -12.09 8.40 -1.90
C SER A 99 -11.65 7.11 -1.21
N GLY A 100 -12.38 6.73 -0.16
CA GLY A 100 -12.15 5.45 0.53
C GLY A 100 -12.65 4.29 -0.34
N SER A 101 -12.20 4.22 -1.59
CA SER A 101 -12.44 3.19 -2.61
C SER A 101 -11.52 3.53 -3.79
#